data_AF-W7A3T5-F1
#
_entry.id   AF-W7A3T5-F1
#
_cell.length_a   1.000
_cell.length_b   1.000
_cell.length_c   1.000
_cell.angle_alpha   90.00
_cell.angle_beta   90.00
_cell.angle_gamma   90.00
#
_symmetry.space_group_name_H-M   'P 1'
#
loop_
_entity.id
_entity.type
_entity.pdbx_description
1 polymer ?
#
loop_
_entity_poly.entity_id
_entity_poly.type
_entity_poly.pdbx_seq_one_letter_code
_entity_poly.pdbx_strand_id
1 'polypeptide(L)'
;MKRALVWSSLLFFNGYHFLKLPSSSSYSFLTSSNIVGKKVKNPGEPNRNKRLKCRVEGIEYTVRNVDNSIEFYKNVLGFQVREKGEGFVKMALGPEEAYIKLVQKGEDQDMIIGEHCFLGLGVNMEEFQINKTKIYGGNVEEGIDKRPITACILPDEDAQIRRFLTNCFVTDPDGYGIEVVLQGKGSKLDRIRFFTTSTKDSQKFYSDILGMELIKIQSHLEEISYPWSVYGGMSYFFSSGRNATVLQMAYAYDEDKLHMGNSLGNLILSFNDLAAVEQRLRENGIQLGESHGGWVVKDLDGHSVCLKREK
;
A
#
# COMPACT_ATOMS: atom_id res chain seq x y z
N MET A 1 -36.82 -69.24 24.59
CA MET A 1 -37.20 -68.19 25.55
C MET A 1 -36.65 -66.85 25.07
N LYS A 2 -37.49 -65.80 25.11
CA LYS A 2 -37.27 -64.33 25.10
C LYS A 2 -35.80 -63.85 25.23
N ARG A 3 -35.32 -62.73 24.66
CA ARG A 3 -35.85 -61.55 23.92
C ARG A 3 -34.64 -60.64 23.59
N ALA A 4 -34.69 -59.96 22.43
CA ALA A 4 -34.21 -58.60 22.10
C ALA A 4 -32.70 -58.27 22.30
N LEU A 5 -32.02 -57.33 21.61
CA LEU A 5 -32.40 -56.11 20.88
C LEU A 5 -31.10 -55.57 20.23
N VAL A 6 -31.05 -55.22 18.94
CA VAL A 6 -30.31 -54.08 18.28
C VAL A 6 -30.78 -54.06 16.81
N TRP A 7 -31.87 -53.35 16.46
CA TRP A 7 -31.89 -52.03 15.78
C TRP A 7 -30.96 -51.92 14.56
N SER A 8 -31.40 -52.26 13.35
CA SER A 8 -32.16 -51.44 12.37
C SER A 8 -31.39 -50.24 11.80
N SER A 9 -30.92 -50.34 10.55
CA SER A 9 -31.43 -49.58 9.38
C SER A 9 -30.37 -49.55 8.27
N LEU A 10 -30.50 -50.47 7.31
CA LEU A 10 -29.97 -50.32 5.95
C LEU A 10 -30.88 -49.32 5.23
N LEU A 11 -30.39 -48.11 4.98
CA LEU A 11 -31.07 -47.14 4.13
C LEU A 11 -30.05 -46.48 3.20
N PHE A 12 -30.23 -46.79 1.91
CA PHE A 12 -30.07 -45.92 0.75
C PHE A 12 -28.79 -45.06 0.67
N PHE A 13 -27.83 -45.58 -0.10
CA PHE A 13 -26.89 -44.72 -0.82
C PHE A 13 -27.66 -43.87 -1.83
N ASN A 14 -28.07 -42.66 -1.41
CA ASN A 14 -28.47 -41.61 -2.33
C ASN A 14 -27.22 -41.19 -3.13
N GLY A 15 -27.31 -41.36 -4.44
CA GLY A 15 -26.31 -40.90 -5.39
C GLY A 15 -26.11 -39.39 -5.26
N TYR A 16 -24.86 -38.99 -5.09
CA TYR A 16 -24.46 -37.60 -5.25
C TYR A 16 -24.58 -37.25 -6.74
N HIS A 17 -25.68 -36.58 -7.07
CA HIS A 17 -25.90 -35.88 -8.32
C HIS A 17 -25.02 -34.62 -8.35
N PHE A 18 -23.75 -34.78 -8.66
CA PHE A 18 -22.91 -33.72 -9.19
C PHE A 18 -22.17 -34.30 -10.39
N LEU A 19 -22.17 -33.60 -11.52
CA LEU A 19 -21.77 -34.03 -12.88
C LEU A 19 -22.93 -34.55 -13.76
N LYS A 20 -23.95 -33.71 -13.95
CA LYS A 20 -24.64 -33.62 -15.25
C LYS A 20 -24.89 -32.15 -15.58
N LEU A 21 -23.87 -31.50 -16.15
CA LEU A 21 -24.08 -30.27 -16.92
C LEU A 21 -24.22 -30.68 -18.40
N PRO A 22 -25.27 -30.22 -19.10
CA PRO A 22 -25.48 -30.54 -20.50
C PRO A 22 -24.41 -29.87 -21.39
N SER A 23 -23.82 -30.67 -22.26
CA SER A 23 -22.88 -30.26 -23.29
C SER A 23 -23.60 -29.53 -24.43
N SER A 24 -23.72 -28.20 -24.33
CA SER A 24 -23.76 -27.28 -25.48
C SER A 24 -24.04 -25.84 -25.03
N SER A 25 -22.99 -25.13 -24.64
CA SER A 25 -22.92 -23.68 -24.77
C SER A 25 -21.45 -23.31 -24.74
N SER A 26 -20.88 -23.05 -25.91
CA SER A 26 -19.53 -22.55 -26.06
C SER A 26 -19.49 -21.12 -25.51
N TYR A 27 -19.09 -20.97 -24.26
CA TYR A 27 -18.65 -19.68 -23.75
C TYR A 27 -17.31 -19.35 -24.39
N SER A 28 -17.31 -18.39 -25.31
CA SER A 28 -16.09 -17.83 -25.90
C SER A 28 -15.37 -16.94 -24.88
N PHE A 29 -14.67 -17.56 -23.95
CA PHE A 29 -13.59 -16.92 -23.22
C PHE A 29 -12.28 -17.27 -23.93
N LEU A 30 -11.50 -16.22 -24.23
CA LEU A 30 -10.15 -16.27 -24.81
C LEU A 30 -10.04 -16.50 -26.33
N THR A 31 -10.16 -15.40 -27.08
CA THR A 31 -9.37 -15.21 -28.30
C THR A 31 -8.86 -13.77 -28.40
N SER A 32 -7.73 -13.50 -27.76
CA SER A 32 -6.79 -12.46 -28.25
C SER A 32 -5.39 -12.64 -27.66
N SER A 33 -4.85 -13.86 -27.74
CA SER A 33 -3.40 -14.06 -27.73
C SER A 33 -2.85 -13.65 -29.10
N ASN A 34 -2.60 -12.35 -29.30
CA ASN A 34 -1.58 -11.87 -30.24
C ASN A 34 -0.49 -11.17 -29.43
N ILE A 35 0.34 -12.03 -28.87
CA ILE A 35 1.70 -11.74 -28.43
C ILE A 35 2.48 -11.20 -29.64
N VAL A 36 3.14 -10.06 -29.44
CA VAL A 36 3.98 -9.29 -30.40
C VAL A 36 3.21 -8.59 -31.53
N GLY A 37 2.58 -7.45 -31.20
CA GLY A 37 1.98 -6.53 -32.16
C GLY A 37 2.91 -5.36 -32.54
N LYS A 38 3.31 -5.32 -33.81
CA LYS A 38 3.70 -4.08 -34.53
C LYS A 38 2.73 -2.95 -34.17
N LYS A 39 3.24 -1.72 -33.95
CA LYS A 39 2.42 -0.50 -33.83
C LYS A 39 1.56 -0.32 -35.09
N VAL A 40 0.29 -0.69 -34.99
CA VAL A 40 -0.75 -0.20 -35.90
C VAL A 40 -1.27 1.09 -35.28
N LYS A 41 -0.97 2.23 -35.93
CA LYS A 41 -1.61 3.51 -35.58
C LYS A 41 -3.02 3.48 -36.16
N ASN A 42 -4.04 3.31 -35.33
CA ASN A 42 -5.42 3.59 -35.72
C ASN A 42 -5.60 5.12 -35.77
N PRO A 43 -5.95 5.71 -36.93
CA PRO A 43 -6.26 7.13 -37.02
C PRO A 43 -7.67 7.35 -36.47
N GLY A 44 -7.78 7.52 -35.15
CA GLY A 44 -9.07 7.69 -34.47
C GLY A 44 -9.06 7.39 -32.96
N GLU A 45 -7.99 6.82 -32.41
CA GLU A 45 -7.87 6.69 -30.95
C GLU A 45 -7.56 8.06 -30.31
N PRO A 46 -8.29 8.48 -29.27
CA PRO A 46 -7.90 9.63 -28.48
C PRO A 46 -6.49 9.39 -27.96
N ASN A 47 -5.62 10.35 -28.24
CA ASN A 47 -4.21 10.42 -27.89
C ASN A 47 -3.89 9.58 -26.64
N ARG A 48 -3.19 8.43 -26.79
CA ARG A 48 -2.73 7.63 -25.65
C ARG A 48 -2.17 8.60 -24.60
N ASN A 49 -2.92 8.73 -23.50
CA ASN A 49 -2.74 9.78 -22.50
C ASN A 49 -1.24 9.96 -22.22
N LYS A 50 -0.73 11.17 -22.45
CA LYS A 50 0.61 11.54 -21.99
C LYS A 50 0.60 11.24 -20.48
N ARG A 51 1.33 10.19 -20.06
CA ARG A 51 1.38 9.80 -18.65
C ARG A 51 1.90 11.00 -17.87
N LEU A 52 1.13 11.43 -16.88
CA LEU A 52 1.51 12.54 -16.03
C LEU A 52 2.67 12.04 -15.15
N LYS A 53 3.80 12.73 -15.22
CA LYS A 53 4.96 12.40 -14.39
C LYS A 53 4.71 12.94 -13.00
N CYS A 54 4.72 12.04 -12.03
CA CYS A 54 4.44 12.29 -10.64
C CYS A 54 5.66 11.91 -9.80
N ARG A 55 6.00 12.70 -8.78
CA ARG A 55 6.96 12.30 -7.76
C ARG A 55 6.26 12.06 -6.43
N VAL A 56 6.55 10.93 -5.79
CA VAL A 56 6.16 10.69 -4.39
C VAL A 56 7.13 11.48 -3.53
N GLU A 57 6.66 12.57 -2.97
CA GLU A 57 7.46 13.51 -2.18
C GLU A 57 7.51 13.11 -0.71
N GLY A 58 6.42 12.57 -0.17
CA GLY A 58 6.39 12.20 1.22
C GLY A 58 5.01 11.85 1.74
N ILE A 59 4.96 11.57 3.04
CA ILE A 59 3.73 11.32 3.79
C ILE A 59 3.75 12.14 5.07
N GLU A 60 2.63 12.76 5.40
CA GLU A 60 2.42 13.52 6.63
C GLU A 60 1.56 12.73 7.61
N TYR A 61 1.93 12.71 8.89
CA TYR A 61 1.10 12.17 9.97
C TYR A 61 1.42 12.83 11.31
N THR A 62 0.46 12.71 12.23
CA THR A 62 0.51 13.33 13.54
C THR A 62 1.30 12.45 14.50
N VAL A 63 2.12 13.05 15.36
CA VAL A 63 2.82 12.37 16.45
C VAL A 63 2.52 13.07 17.77
N ARG A 64 2.58 12.34 18.89
CA ARG A 64 2.33 12.95 20.21
C ARG A 64 3.48 13.85 20.65
N ASN A 65 4.71 13.49 20.28
CA ASN A 65 5.91 14.24 20.63
C ASN A 65 6.93 14.18 19.49
N VAL A 66 7.09 15.30 18.77
CA VAL A 66 8.00 15.39 17.62
C VAL A 66 9.44 15.09 18.00
N ASP A 67 9.92 15.52 19.17
CA ASP A 67 11.32 15.29 19.55
C ASP A 67 11.59 13.80 19.85
N ASN A 68 10.66 13.11 20.51
CA ASN A 68 10.75 11.66 20.72
C ASN A 68 10.74 10.91 19.39
N SER A 69 9.85 11.29 18.46
CA SER A 69 9.82 10.68 17.14
C SER A 69 11.10 10.95 16.35
N ILE A 70 11.68 12.17 16.43
CA ILE A 70 12.98 12.47 15.81
C ILE A 70 14.05 11.51 16.31
N GLU A 71 14.16 11.31 17.62
CA GLU A 71 15.15 10.40 18.20
C GLU A 71 14.92 8.95 17.75
N PHE A 72 13.66 8.49 17.68
CA PHE A 72 13.34 7.17 17.15
C PHE A 72 13.77 7.03 15.68
N TYR A 73 13.24 7.85 14.77
CA TYR A 73 13.49 7.72 13.34
C TYR A 73 14.97 7.90 13.00
N LYS A 74 15.68 8.78 13.70
CA LYS A 74 17.12 8.99 13.54
C LYS A 74 17.94 7.80 14.04
N ASN A 75 17.73 7.34 15.27
CA ASN A 75 18.62 6.38 15.90
C ASN A 75 18.28 4.92 15.57
N VAL A 76 17.03 4.62 15.24
CA VAL A 76 16.53 3.28 14.91
C VAL A 76 16.61 3.03 13.40
N LEU A 77 16.16 3.98 12.59
CA LEU A 77 16.00 3.79 11.13
C LEU A 77 17.01 4.60 10.30
N GLY A 78 17.75 5.54 10.91
CA GLY A 78 18.78 6.33 10.23
C GLY A 78 18.26 7.55 9.47
N PHE A 79 17.02 7.98 9.70
CA PHE A 79 16.47 9.17 9.04
C PHE A 79 17.23 10.43 9.44
N GLN A 80 17.36 11.35 8.50
CA GLN A 80 18.00 12.65 8.69
C GLN A 80 16.96 13.76 8.65
N VAL A 81 17.09 14.73 9.55
CA VAL A 81 16.25 15.94 9.55
C VAL A 81 16.57 16.78 8.31
N ARG A 82 15.54 17.08 7.52
CA ARG A 82 15.60 17.95 6.33
C ARG A 82 15.15 19.37 6.66
N GLU A 83 14.11 19.48 7.47
CA GLU A 83 13.47 20.73 7.83
C GLU A 83 12.84 20.54 9.21
N LYS A 84 13.00 21.52 10.10
CA LYS A 84 12.32 21.55 11.40
C LYS A 84 11.68 22.93 11.54
N GLY A 85 10.42 22.94 11.95
CA GLY A 85 9.69 24.16 12.25
C GLY A 85 8.96 24.04 13.59
N GLU A 86 8.11 25.00 13.88
CA GLU A 86 7.27 24.96 15.09
C GLU A 86 6.25 23.82 14.98
N GLY A 87 6.32 22.86 15.89
CA GLY A 87 5.41 21.71 15.94
C GLY A 87 5.53 20.71 14.79
N PHE A 88 6.57 20.77 13.94
CA PHE A 88 6.77 19.76 12.89
C PHE A 88 8.23 19.51 12.53
N VAL A 89 8.48 18.35 11.93
CA VAL A 89 9.76 17.99 11.32
C VAL A 89 9.53 17.23 10.01
N LYS A 90 10.40 17.46 9.02
CA LYS A 90 10.53 16.61 7.83
C LYS A 90 11.82 15.82 7.93
N MET A 91 11.73 14.50 7.75
CA MET A 91 12.88 13.61 7.81
C MET A 91 12.91 12.69 6.58
N ALA A 92 14.10 12.36 6.07
CA ALA A 92 14.27 11.43 4.95
C ALA A 92 15.56 10.60 5.11
N LEU A 93 15.63 9.45 4.44
CA LEU A 93 16.83 8.59 4.42
C LEU A 93 17.86 9.02 3.36
N GLY A 94 17.39 9.56 2.24
CA GLY A 94 18.21 10.07 1.15
C GLY A 94 17.80 11.47 0.68
N PRO A 95 18.64 12.18 -0.09
CA PRO A 95 18.33 13.52 -0.60
C PRO A 95 17.22 13.53 -1.65
N GLU A 96 17.09 12.44 -2.40
CA GLU A 96 16.08 12.31 -3.46
C GLU A 96 14.90 11.41 -3.06
N GLU A 97 14.90 10.90 -1.83
CA GLU A 97 13.86 10.01 -1.33
C GLU A 97 12.67 10.78 -0.77
N ALA A 98 11.53 10.10 -0.71
CA ALA A 98 10.36 10.64 -0.06
C ALA A 98 10.66 10.92 1.43
N TYR A 99 10.12 12.01 1.96
CA TYR A 99 10.23 12.35 3.38
C TYR A 99 9.01 11.89 4.17
N ILE A 100 9.20 11.68 5.46
CA ILE A 100 8.11 11.68 6.45
C ILE A 100 8.00 13.09 7.03
N LYS A 101 6.79 13.63 7.14
CA LYS A 101 6.50 14.88 7.84
C LYS A 101 5.71 14.57 9.09
N LEU A 102 6.36 14.71 10.24
CA LEU A 102 5.76 14.47 11.54
C LEU A 102 5.26 15.80 12.08
N VAL A 103 4.01 15.83 12.52
CA VAL A 103 3.35 17.03 13.04
C VAL A 103 2.85 16.76 14.45
N GLN A 104 3.24 17.58 15.41
CA GLN A 104 2.66 17.57 16.75
C GLN A 104 1.55 18.61 16.81
N LYS A 105 0.34 18.13 17.09
CA LYS A 105 -0.82 18.98 17.38
C LYS A 105 -0.78 19.43 18.85
N GLY A 106 -1.51 20.49 19.18
CA GLY A 106 -1.60 21.00 20.56
C GLY A 106 -2.17 19.95 21.52
N GLU A 107 -1.90 20.11 22.82
CA GLU A 107 -2.21 19.13 23.88
C GLU A 107 -3.70 18.72 23.95
N ASP A 108 -4.61 19.59 23.52
CA ASP A 108 -6.06 19.35 23.55
C ASP A 108 -6.61 18.61 22.32
N GLN A 109 -5.75 18.24 21.35
CA GLN A 109 -6.20 17.52 20.15
C GLN A 109 -6.02 16.01 20.31
N ASP A 110 -7.14 15.30 20.40
CA ASP A 110 -7.15 13.84 20.38
C ASP A 110 -6.48 13.30 19.11
N MET A 111 -5.49 12.42 19.30
CA MET A 111 -4.81 11.69 18.23
C MET A 111 -5.23 10.22 18.27
N ILE A 112 -6.00 9.81 17.25
CA ILE A 112 -6.50 8.46 17.07
C ILE A 112 -5.85 7.87 15.82
N ILE A 113 -5.00 6.86 16.02
CA ILE A 113 -4.53 6.00 14.95
C ILE A 113 -5.65 5.01 14.66
N GLY A 114 -6.27 5.15 13.49
CA GLY A 114 -7.27 4.18 13.05
C GLY A 114 -6.62 2.85 12.67
N GLU A 115 -7.37 1.77 12.80
CA GLU A 115 -6.92 0.43 12.41
C GLU A 115 -6.46 0.34 10.95
N HIS A 116 -7.11 1.10 10.06
CA HIS A 116 -6.83 1.15 8.63
C HIS A 116 -6.11 2.43 8.19
N CYS A 117 -5.77 3.30 9.14
CA CYS A 117 -5.18 4.63 8.95
C CYS A 117 -3.95 4.59 8.06
N PHE A 118 -2.93 3.85 8.48
CA PHE A 118 -1.63 3.84 7.84
C PHE A 118 -1.02 2.47 8.08
N LEU A 119 -0.97 1.66 7.03
CA LEU A 119 -0.41 0.32 7.10
C LEU A 119 1.11 0.36 7.35
N GLY A 120 1.74 1.49 7.04
CA GLY A 120 3.07 1.80 7.53
C GLY A 120 4.09 2.18 6.47
N LEU A 121 5.34 2.24 6.92
CA LEU A 121 6.50 2.44 6.06
C LEU A 121 7.13 1.09 5.71
N GLY A 122 7.55 0.92 4.47
CA GLY A 122 8.51 -0.12 4.08
C GLY A 122 9.90 0.49 3.97
N VAL A 123 10.80 0.11 4.87
CA VAL A 123 12.17 0.63 4.90
C VAL A 123 13.15 -0.49 4.57
N ASN A 124 13.98 -0.29 3.55
CA ASN A 124 15.08 -1.21 3.29
C ASN A 124 16.30 -0.75 4.08
N MET A 125 17.01 -1.70 4.67
CA MET A 125 18.27 -1.46 5.40
C MET A 125 19.26 -2.59 5.10
N GLU A 126 20.55 -2.28 5.17
CA GLU A 126 21.61 -3.30 5.08
C GLU A 126 21.71 -4.10 6.39
N GLU A 127 21.64 -3.40 7.52
CA GLU A 127 21.65 -3.98 8.87
C GLU A 127 20.61 -3.27 9.74
N PHE A 128 20.04 -4.00 10.70
CA PHE A 128 19.06 -3.45 11.64
C PHE A 128 19.28 -3.93 13.07
N GLN A 129 19.47 -2.98 13.99
CA GLN A 129 19.66 -3.26 15.41
C GLN A 129 18.31 -3.19 16.12
N ILE A 130 17.53 -4.26 16.02
CA ILE A 130 16.15 -4.33 16.52
C ILE A 130 15.97 -3.94 18.00
N ASN A 131 17.01 -4.16 18.84
CA ASN A 131 16.97 -3.77 20.24
C ASN A 131 16.83 -2.24 20.44
N LYS A 132 17.31 -1.43 19.49
CA LYS A 132 17.14 0.03 19.54
C LYS A 132 15.68 0.44 19.49
N THR A 133 14.81 -0.32 18.83
CA THR A 133 13.38 -0.03 18.77
C THR A 133 12.78 0.21 20.15
N LYS A 134 13.02 -0.71 21.10
CA LYS A 134 12.53 -0.59 22.48
C LYS A 134 13.24 0.52 23.26
N ILE A 135 14.53 0.73 23.02
CA ILE A 135 15.31 1.79 23.68
C ILE A 135 14.74 3.18 23.35
N TYR A 136 14.28 3.37 22.11
CA TYR A 136 13.72 4.64 21.63
C TYR A 136 12.19 4.66 21.64
N GLY A 137 11.54 3.84 22.47
CA GLY A 137 10.11 3.92 22.78
C GLY A 137 9.16 3.27 21.78
N GLY A 138 9.66 2.65 20.71
CA GLY A 138 8.83 1.84 19.81
C GLY A 138 8.62 0.42 20.33
N ASN A 139 7.80 -0.37 19.63
CA ASN A 139 7.59 -1.78 19.94
C ASN A 139 8.07 -2.71 18.81
N VAL A 140 8.45 -3.94 19.20
CA VAL A 140 8.78 -5.01 18.26
C VAL A 140 7.58 -5.93 18.19
N GLU A 141 6.82 -5.87 17.10
CA GLU A 141 5.68 -6.75 16.86
C GLU A 141 6.16 -8.14 16.44
N GLU A 142 7.12 -8.19 15.52
CA GLU A 142 7.80 -9.42 15.14
C GLU A 142 9.29 -9.21 14.94
N GLY A 143 10.07 -10.20 15.38
CA GLY A 143 11.52 -10.22 15.23
C GLY A 143 11.99 -10.36 13.78
N ILE A 144 13.30 -10.23 13.60
CA ILE A 144 13.97 -10.49 12.33
C ILE A 144 13.84 -11.97 12.01
N ASP A 145 13.24 -12.29 10.86
CA ASP A 145 13.09 -13.65 10.39
C ASP A 145 13.10 -13.70 8.86
N LYS A 146 13.39 -14.88 8.32
CA LYS A 146 13.35 -15.17 6.89
C LYS A 146 12.00 -15.75 6.53
N ARG A 147 11.16 -14.91 5.93
CA ARG A 147 9.76 -15.19 5.62
C ARG A 147 9.57 -15.53 4.14
N PRO A 148 8.74 -16.53 3.77
CA PRO A 148 8.37 -16.75 2.38
C PRO A 148 7.57 -15.56 1.84
N ILE A 149 7.70 -15.28 0.55
CA ILE A 149 6.88 -14.28 -0.14
C ILE A 149 6.26 -14.89 -1.38
N THR A 150 5.02 -14.51 -1.66
CA THR A 150 4.31 -15.01 -2.84
C THR A 150 4.86 -14.34 -4.10
N ALA A 151 4.95 -15.11 -5.18
CA ALA A 151 5.32 -14.61 -6.51
C ALA A 151 4.36 -13.50 -6.95
N CYS A 152 4.89 -12.51 -7.65
CA CYS A 152 4.08 -11.43 -8.20
C CYS A 152 3.21 -11.93 -9.36
N ILE A 153 1.99 -11.39 -9.44
CA ILE A 153 1.10 -11.55 -10.60
C ILE A 153 1.52 -10.57 -11.70
N LEU A 154 1.95 -9.38 -11.29
CA LEU A 154 2.59 -8.39 -12.13
C LEU A 154 3.88 -7.94 -11.42
N PRO A 155 5.05 -7.96 -12.08
CA PRO A 155 5.32 -8.75 -13.30
C PRO A 155 4.97 -10.23 -13.08
N ASP A 156 4.69 -10.95 -14.16
CA ASP A 156 4.40 -12.39 -14.09
C ASP A 156 5.65 -13.14 -13.63
N GLU A 157 5.64 -13.59 -12.39
CA GLU A 157 6.72 -14.33 -11.77
C GLU A 157 6.36 -15.80 -11.59
N ASP A 158 7.31 -16.69 -11.86
CA ASP A 158 7.08 -18.13 -11.70
C ASP A 158 6.73 -18.48 -10.25
N ALA A 159 5.47 -18.91 -10.04
CA ALA A 159 4.93 -19.30 -8.75
C ALA A 159 5.55 -20.57 -8.16
N GLN A 160 6.24 -21.39 -8.97
CA GLN A 160 6.94 -22.58 -8.48
C GLN A 160 8.26 -22.24 -7.80
N ILE A 161 8.82 -21.06 -8.09
CA ILE A 161 10.07 -20.60 -7.47
C ILE A 161 9.74 -20.02 -6.09
N ARG A 162 10.20 -20.70 -5.04
CA ARG A 162 10.10 -20.18 -3.67
C ARG A 162 10.99 -18.96 -3.50
N ARG A 163 10.40 -17.86 -3.03
CA ARG A 163 11.07 -16.60 -2.72
C ARG A 163 11.00 -16.34 -1.23
N PHE A 164 12.01 -15.65 -0.72
CA PHE A 164 12.10 -15.32 0.69
C PHE A 164 12.57 -13.88 0.86
N LEU A 165 12.06 -13.24 1.90
CA LEU A 165 12.49 -11.94 2.36
C LEU A 165 12.97 -12.06 3.81
N THR A 166 14.05 -11.37 4.16
CA THR A 166 14.42 -11.23 5.57
C THR A 166 13.91 -9.87 6.04
N ASN A 167 12.98 -9.87 6.99
CA ASN A 167 12.34 -8.65 7.47
C ASN A 167 11.98 -8.75 8.96
N CYS A 168 11.53 -7.65 9.53
CA CYS A 168 10.86 -7.59 10.83
C CYS A 168 9.79 -6.49 10.82
N PHE A 169 8.92 -6.52 11.82
CA PHE A 169 7.86 -5.55 11.98
C PHE A 169 7.98 -4.85 13.33
N VAL A 170 8.07 -3.53 13.27
CA VAL A 170 8.18 -2.67 14.46
C VAL A 170 7.14 -1.57 14.37
N THR A 171 6.82 -0.97 15.50
CA THR A 171 6.04 0.26 15.58
C THR A 171 6.90 1.39 16.12
N ASP A 172 6.64 2.60 15.64
CA ASP A 172 7.21 3.81 16.23
C ASP A 172 6.60 4.10 17.62
N PRO A 173 7.06 5.14 18.34
CA PRO A 173 6.57 5.45 19.68
C PRO A 173 5.07 5.73 19.77
N ASP A 174 4.44 6.10 18.65
CA ASP A 174 3.01 6.43 18.60
C ASP A 174 2.14 5.24 18.19
N GLY A 175 2.73 4.22 17.56
CA GLY A 175 2.08 2.98 17.13
C GLY A 175 2.01 2.80 15.61
N TYR A 176 2.68 3.65 14.81
CA TYR A 176 2.70 3.52 13.36
C TYR A 176 3.57 2.33 12.93
N GLY A 177 3.00 1.46 12.10
CA GLY A 177 3.68 0.26 11.60
C GLY A 177 4.85 0.57 10.68
N ILE A 178 5.92 -0.21 10.81
CA ILE A 178 7.12 -0.12 9.98
C ILE A 178 7.60 -1.53 9.68
N GLU A 179 7.60 -1.88 8.41
CA GLU A 179 8.28 -3.07 7.90
C GLU A 179 9.73 -2.70 7.59
N VAL A 180 10.66 -3.34 8.29
CA VAL A 180 12.10 -3.22 7.98
C VAL A 180 12.53 -4.45 7.19
N VAL A 181 12.97 -4.21 5.96
CA VAL A 181 13.43 -5.23 5.02
C VAL A 181 14.95 -5.21 4.95
N LEU A 182 15.58 -6.33 5.28
CA LEU A 182 17.04 -6.48 5.25
C LEU A 182 17.49 -6.93 3.86
N GLN A 183 17.56 -5.98 2.93
CA GLN A 183 17.89 -6.26 1.54
C GLN A 183 18.63 -5.10 0.86
N GLY A 184 19.68 -5.45 0.10
CA GLY A 184 20.41 -4.53 -0.76
C GLY A 184 21.53 -3.79 -0.03
N LYS A 185 22.04 -2.73 -0.66
CA LYS A 185 23.04 -1.83 -0.08
C LYS A 185 22.40 -0.52 0.31
N GLY A 186 22.71 -0.03 1.50
CA GLY A 186 22.20 1.25 2.02
C GLY A 186 20.75 1.20 2.52
N SER A 187 20.33 2.30 3.15
CA SER A 187 18.98 2.47 3.67
C SER A 187 18.13 3.32 2.74
N LYS A 188 16.87 2.92 2.51
CA LYS A 188 15.91 3.72 1.75
C LYS A 188 14.48 3.55 2.23
N LEU A 189 13.67 4.59 2.07
CA LEU A 189 12.22 4.49 2.21
C LEU A 189 11.66 3.88 0.91
N ASP A 190 11.48 2.58 0.92
CA ASP A 190 11.03 1.81 -0.25
C ASP A 190 9.54 2.02 -0.51
N ARG A 191 8.70 2.02 0.54
CA ARG A 191 7.23 2.00 0.40
C ARG A 191 6.51 2.91 1.38
N ILE A 192 5.44 3.52 0.92
CA ILE A 192 4.36 4.07 1.74
C ILE A 192 3.14 3.18 1.52
N ARG A 193 2.59 2.61 2.60
CA ARG A 193 1.54 1.59 2.55
C ARG A 193 0.21 2.14 3.09
N PHE A 194 -0.85 1.97 2.30
CA PHE A 194 -2.23 2.23 2.71
C PHE A 194 -3.12 1.01 2.50
N PHE A 195 -4.24 0.98 3.22
CA PHE A 195 -5.34 0.09 2.91
C PHE A 195 -6.28 0.69 1.85
N THR A 196 -6.96 -0.17 1.12
CA THR A 196 -8.03 0.18 0.18
C THR A 196 -9.15 -0.86 0.27
N THR A 197 -10.40 -0.44 0.17
CA THR A 197 -11.55 -1.35 0.02
C THR A 197 -11.74 -1.78 -1.44
N SER A 198 -10.98 -1.22 -2.38
CA SER A 198 -11.12 -1.51 -3.80
C SER A 198 -9.84 -1.21 -4.58
N THR A 199 -9.12 -2.27 -4.96
CA THR A 199 -7.94 -2.16 -5.83
C THR A 199 -8.27 -1.54 -7.19
N LYS A 200 -9.50 -1.68 -7.66
CA LYS A 200 -10.00 -1.04 -8.88
C LYS A 200 -10.11 0.47 -8.73
N ASP A 201 -10.63 0.95 -7.60
CA ASP A 201 -10.76 2.38 -7.34
C ASP A 201 -9.39 3.01 -7.07
N SER A 202 -8.52 2.30 -6.34
CA SER A 202 -7.09 2.65 -6.24
C SER A 202 -6.43 2.79 -7.61
N GLN A 203 -6.61 1.81 -8.51
CA GLN A 203 -6.06 1.88 -9.86
C GLN A 203 -6.65 3.04 -10.66
N LYS A 204 -7.97 3.24 -10.62
CA LYS A 204 -8.63 4.37 -11.29
C LYS A 204 -8.04 5.70 -10.83
N PHE A 205 -7.87 5.89 -9.53
CA PHE A 205 -7.35 7.14 -8.99
C PHE A 205 -5.86 7.34 -9.31
N TYR A 206 -5.00 6.41 -8.89
CA TYR A 206 -3.56 6.60 -8.99
C TYR A 206 -3.01 6.39 -10.41
N SER A 207 -3.54 5.43 -11.18
CA SER A 207 -3.11 5.17 -12.55
C SER A 207 -3.88 6.01 -13.56
N ASP A 208 -5.21 5.89 -13.62
CA ASP A 208 -5.95 6.45 -14.75
C ASP A 208 -6.09 7.98 -14.66
N ILE A 209 -6.39 8.49 -13.46
CA ILE A 209 -6.51 9.94 -13.21
C ILE A 209 -5.12 10.57 -13.06
N LEU A 210 -4.34 10.12 -12.06
CA LEU A 210 -3.05 10.74 -11.72
C LEU A 210 -1.88 10.31 -12.62
N GLY A 211 -2.05 9.30 -13.47
CA GLY A 211 -1.05 8.90 -14.45
C GLY A 211 0.15 8.12 -13.90
N MET A 212 0.08 7.60 -12.67
CA MET A 212 1.08 6.66 -12.15
C MET A 212 1.00 5.32 -12.89
N GLU A 213 2.05 4.53 -12.82
CA GLU A 213 2.13 3.20 -13.40
C GLU A 213 1.88 2.15 -12.32
N LEU A 214 0.96 1.21 -12.59
CA LEU A 214 0.85 -0.02 -11.81
C LEU A 214 2.03 -0.92 -12.17
N ILE A 215 3.00 -1.00 -11.26
CA ILE A 215 4.29 -1.68 -11.50
C ILE A 215 4.35 -3.07 -10.91
N LYS A 216 3.54 -3.35 -9.87
CA LYS A 216 3.49 -4.66 -9.23
C LYS A 216 2.10 -4.98 -8.69
N ILE A 217 1.72 -6.25 -8.76
CA ILE A 217 0.54 -6.83 -8.10
C ILE A 217 1.03 -8.08 -7.36
N GLN A 218 0.78 -8.16 -6.06
CA GLN A 218 1.22 -9.27 -5.23
C GLN A 218 0.09 -9.74 -4.33
N SER A 219 -0.15 -11.05 -4.28
CA SER A 219 -0.98 -11.67 -3.27
C SER A 219 -0.19 -11.85 -1.98
N HIS A 220 -0.83 -11.69 -0.82
CA HIS A 220 -0.22 -11.89 0.49
C HIS A 220 -0.87 -13.07 1.23
N LEU A 221 -1.54 -13.98 0.51
CA LEU A 221 -2.22 -15.13 1.13
C LEU A 221 -1.25 -16.06 1.89
N GLU A 222 -0.01 -16.23 1.41
CA GLU A 222 1.01 -16.99 2.15
C GLU A 222 1.60 -16.19 3.33
N GLU A 223 1.34 -14.89 3.36
CA GLU A 223 1.86 -13.94 4.33
C GLU A 223 0.80 -13.62 5.40
N ILE A 224 -0.42 -14.17 5.32
CA ILE A 224 -1.59 -13.81 6.17
C ILE A 224 -1.35 -13.97 7.68
N SER A 225 -0.33 -14.72 8.07
CA SER A 225 0.08 -14.87 9.47
C SER A 225 0.91 -13.70 10.01
N TYR A 226 1.26 -12.69 9.20
CA TYR A 226 2.02 -11.52 9.66
C TYR A 226 1.08 -10.46 10.26
N PRO A 227 1.53 -9.64 11.22
CA PRO A 227 0.63 -8.83 12.05
C PRO A 227 -0.14 -7.77 11.25
N TRP A 228 0.40 -7.41 10.08
CA TRP A 228 -0.10 -6.33 9.22
C TRP A 228 -0.76 -6.84 7.93
N SER A 229 -0.69 -8.15 7.66
CA SER A 229 -1.31 -8.81 6.50
C SER A 229 -2.63 -9.49 6.85
N VAL A 230 -3.04 -9.47 8.12
CA VAL A 230 -4.34 -10.02 8.59
C VAL A 230 -5.51 -9.46 7.77
N TYR A 231 -5.40 -8.20 7.32
CA TYR A 231 -6.38 -7.56 6.45
C TYR A 231 -5.93 -7.47 4.99
N GLY A 232 -4.63 -7.53 4.71
CA GLY A 232 -4.05 -7.24 3.39
C GLY A 232 -4.03 -8.45 2.48
N GLY A 233 -5.02 -8.60 1.61
CA GLY A 233 -5.11 -9.76 0.73
C GLY A 233 -4.20 -9.74 -0.49
N MET A 234 -4.24 -8.61 -1.18
CA MET A 234 -3.53 -8.38 -2.42
C MET A 234 -3.13 -6.91 -2.46
N SER A 235 -1.89 -6.62 -2.82
CA SER A 235 -1.39 -5.26 -2.93
C SER A 235 -1.13 -4.85 -4.37
N TYR A 236 -1.49 -3.61 -4.68
CA TYR A 236 -1.19 -2.93 -5.93
C TYR A 236 -0.12 -1.87 -5.66
N PHE A 237 0.92 -1.84 -6.48
CA PHE A 237 2.07 -0.95 -6.29
C PHE A 237 2.13 0.06 -7.43
N PHE A 238 2.14 1.34 -7.09
CA PHE A 238 2.13 2.45 -8.03
C PHE A 238 3.45 3.24 -7.96
N SER A 239 3.99 3.59 -9.12
CA SER A 239 5.20 4.41 -9.24
C SER A 239 5.19 5.20 -10.56
N SER A 240 6.07 6.19 -10.71
CA SER A 240 6.20 6.98 -11.94
C SER A 240 7.65 7.07 -12.41
N GLY A 241 8.32 5.92 -12.58
CA GLY A 241 9.66 5.76 -13.19
C GLY A 241 10.86 6.41 -12.47
N ARG A 242 10.71 7.62 -11.92
CA ARG A 242 11.70 8.41 -11.19
C ARG A 242 11.56 8.29 -9.67
N ASN A 243 10.52 7.59 -9.18
CA ASN A 243 10.26 7.52 -7.75
C ASN A 243 11.17 6.48 -7.10
N ALA A 244 11.93 6.92 -6.10
CA ALA A 244 12.65 6.02 -5.21
C ALA A 244 11.72 5.24 -4.28
N THR A 245 10.59 5.86 -3.90
CA THR A 245 9.56 5.31 -3.03
C THR A 245 8.30 4.96 -3.83
N VAL A 246 7.79 3.76 -3.63
CA VAL A 246 6.55 3.29 -4.28
C VAL A 246 5.35 3.44 -3.35
N LEU A 247 4.18 3.68 -3.92
CA LEU A 247 2.92 3.66 -3.19
C LEU A 247 2.35 2.24 -3.24
N GLN A 248 2.06 1.64 -2.09
CA GLN A 248 1.45 0.32 -1.99
C GLN A 248 0.03 0.44 -1.43
N MET A 249 -0.96 -0.02 -2.19
CA MET A 249 -2.36 -0.12 -1.76
C MET A 249 -2.68 -1.57 -1.48
N ALA A 250 -2.83 -1.94 -0.20
CA ALA A 250 -3.21 -3.28 0.24
C ALA A 250 -4.73 -3.38 0.36
N TYR A 251 -5.33 -4.35 -0.33
CA TYR A 251 -6.77 -4.61 -0.23
C TYR A 251 -7.11 -5.11 1.17
N ALA A 252 -8.00 -4.40 1.87
CA ALA A 252 -8.57 -4.82 3.14
C ALA A 252 -9.69 -5.86 2.87
N TYR A 253 -9.43 -7.13 3.17
CA TYR A 253 -10.43 -8.20 3.02
C TYR A 253 -11.62 -7.97 3.93
N ASP A 254 -12.83 -8.18 3.38
CA ASP A 254 -14.12 -8.12 4.08
C ASP A 254 -14.45 -6.78 4.76
N GLU A 255 -13.77 -5.70 4.38
CA GLU A 255 -14.03 -4.35 4.88
C GLU A 255 -14.74 -3.48 3.84
N ASP A 256 -15.98 -3.08 4.14
CA ASP A 256 -16.74 -2.15 3.30
C ASP A 256 -16.29 -0.69 3.50
N LYS A 257 -15.58 -0.40 4.60
CA LYS A 257 -15.13 0.95 4.96
C LYS A 257 -13.86 0.92 5.81
N LEU A 258 -12.92 1.81 5.50
CA LEU A 258 -11.70 1.98 6.28
C LEU A 258 -11.94 2.77 7.58
N HIS A 259 -11.42 2.22 8.68
CA HIS A 259 -11.31 2.90 9.97
C HIS A 259 -10.03 3.75 10.03
N MET A 260 -10.09 4.96 9.47
CA MET A 260 -8.92 5.83 9.23
C MET A 260 -8.40 6.60 10.46
N GLY A 261 -9.19 6.75 11.53
CA GLY A 261 -8.84 7.63 12.64
C GLY A 261 -8.70 9.09 12.19
N ASN A 262 -7.84 9.86 12.86
CA ASN A 262 -7.62 11.29 12.57
C ASN A 262 -6.13 11.72 12.55
N SER A 263 -5.23 10.74 12.65
CA SER A 263 -3.80 11.00 12.83
C SER A 263 -3.03 11.08 11.51
N LEU A 264 -3.45 10.36 10.46
CA LEU A 264 -2.87 10.46 9.12
C LEU A 264 -3.18 11.83 8.49
N GLY A 265 -2.14 12.46 7.95
CA GLY A 265 -2.24 13.67 7.16
C GLY A 265 -2.33 13.37 5.66
N ASN A 266 -1.51 14.05 4.87
CA ASN A 266 -1.54 13.97 3.41
C ASN A 266 -0.43 13.08 2.85
N LEU A 267 -0.77 12.21 1.89
CA LEU A 267 0.20 11.75 0.88
C LEU A 267 0.56 12.94 0.00
N ILE A 268 1.85 13.19 -0.19
CA ILE A 268 2.35 14.36 -0.91
C ILE A 268 2.90 13.92 -2.25
N LEU A 269 2.27 14.39 -3.32
CA LEU A 269 2.65 14.11 -4.69
C LEU A 269 2.96 15.42 -5.41
N SER A 270 4.03 15.44 -6.20
CA SER A 270 4.36 16.57 -7.06
C SER A 270 4.30 16.25 -8.54
N PHE A 271 3.89 17.25 -9.31
CA PHE A 271 3.69 17.11 -10.75
C PHE A 271 4.36 18.27 -11.50
N ASN A 272 4.84 17.96 -12.70
CA ASN A 272 5.36 18.97 -13.62
C ASN A 272 4.24 19.85 -14.20
N ASP A 273 3.06 19.27 -14.43
CA ASP A 273 1.91 19.92 -15.05
C ASP A 273 0.68 19.77 -14.15
N LEU A 274 0.58 20.64 -13.15
CA LEU A 274 -0.51 20.61 -12.18
C LEU A 274 -1.86 21.01 -12.79
N ALA A 275 -1.86 21.80 -13.87
CA ALA A 275 -3.08 22.20 -14.57
C ALA A 275 -3.72 21.00 -15.29
N ALA A 276 -2.91 20.14 -15.93
CA ALA A 276 -3.42 18.90 -16.51
C ALA A 276 -3.97 17.93 -15.45
N VAL A 277 -3.34 17.88 -14.26
CA VAL A 277 -3.84 17.08 -13.13
C VAL A 277 -5.20 17.61 -12.65
N GLU A 278 -5.31 18.92 -12.44
CA GLU A 278 -6.56 19.57 -12.05
C GLU A 278 -7.69 19.28 -13.05
N GLN A 279 -7.41 19.42 -14.35
CA GLN A 279 -8.40 19.13 -15.38
C GLN A 279 -8.91 17.69 -15.27
N ARG A 280 -8.02 16.70 -15.15
CA ARG A 280 -8.42 15.29 -15.01
C ARG A 280 -9.22 15.02 -13.74
N LEU A 281 -8.86 15.66 -12.63
CA LEU A 281 -9.61 15.53 -11.38
C LEU A 281 -11.03 16.05 -11.54
N ARG A 282 -11.21 17.24 -12.14
CA ARG A 282 -12.53 17.84 -12.40
C ARG A 282 -13.36 17.00 -13.35
N GLU A 283 -12.76 16.49 -14.43
CA GLU A 283 -13.43 15.59 -15.39
C GLU A 283 -13.92 14.28 -14.73
N ASN A 284 -13.26 13.84 -13.66
CA ASN A 284 -13.65 12.66 -12.90
C ASN A 284 -14.50 12.98 -11.65
N GLY A 285 -14.96 14.24 -11.50
CA GLY A 285 -15.83 14.65 -10.40
C GLY A 285 -15.15 14.68 -9.02
N ILE A 286 -13.81 14.71 -8.97
CA ILE A 286 -13.07 14.79 -7.70
C ILE A 286 -13.13 16.22 -7.18
N GLN A 287 -13.46 16.37 -5.89
CA GLN A 287 -13.49 17.66 -5.22
C GLN A 287 -12.08 18.13 -4.88
N LEU A 288 -11.79 19.41 -5.17
CA LEU A 288 -10.50 20.05 -4.90
C LEU A 288 -10.64 21.02 -3.73
N GLY A 289 -9.81 20.85 -2.70
CA GLY A 289 -9.52 21.86 -1.70
C GLY A 289 -8.22 22.58 -2.04
N GLU A 290 -8.14 23.88 -1.78
CA GLU A 290 -6.93 24.66 -2.03
C GLU A 290 -5.88 24.43 -0.92
N SER A 291 -4.59 24.32 -1.29
CA SER A 291 -3.49 24.24 -0.31
C SER A 291 -2.21 24.85 -0.85
N HIS A 292 -1.82 26.02 -0.32
CA HIS A 292 -0.52 26.68 -0.51
C HIS A 292 0.15 26.47 -1.88
N GLY A 293 -0.52 26.88 -2.96
CA GLY A 293 0.00 26.77 -4.33
C GLY A 293 -0.20 25.40 -4.99
N GLY A 294 -1.12 24.59 -4.47
CA GLY A 294 -1.54 23.32 -5.00
C GLY A 294 -2.94 22.91 -4.53
N TRP A 295 -3.24 21.61 -4.60
CA TRP A 295 -4.56 21.05 -4.32
C TRP A 295 -4.48 20.00 -3.22
N VAL A 296 -5.49 19.90 -2.38
CA VAL A 296 -5.76 18.75 -1.52
C VAL A 296 -7.02 18.09 -2.02
N VAL A 297 -6.93 16.80 -2.28
CA VAL A 297 -8.06 15.97 -2.73
C VAL A 297 -8.20 14.76 -1.81
N LYS A 298 -9.34 14.09 -1.89
CA LYS A 298 -9.50 12.74 -1.37
C LYS A 298 -9.38 11.75 -2.52
N ASP A 299 -8.66 10.66 -2.30
CA ASP A 299 -8.79 9.51 -3.19
C ASP A 299 -10.15 8.83 -2.99
N LEU A 300 -10.40 7.77 -3.74
CA LEU A 300 -11.71 7.10 -3.75
C LEU A 300 -11.98 6.30 -2.46
N ASP A 301 -10.96 6.05 -1.63
CA ASP A 301 -11.08 5.44 -0.30
C ASP A 301 -11.13 6.49 0.83
N GLY A 302 -10.88 7.76 0.52
CA GLY A 302 -10.91 8.87 1.47
C GLY A 302 -9.54 9.29 2.02
N HIS A 303 -8.43 8.71 1.54
CA HIS A 303 -7.08 9.15 1.88
C HIS A 303 -6.86 10.57 1.39
N SER A 304 -6.19 11.39 2.20
CA SER A 304 -5.87 12.77 1.84
C SER A 304 -4.63 12.82 0.95
N VAL A 305 -4.73 13.47 -0.20
CA VAL A 305 -3.61 13.60 -1.15
C VAL A 305 -3.38 15.08 -1.46
N CYS A 306 -2.19 15.57 -1.10
CA CYS A 306 -1.71 16.91 -1.43
C CYS A 306 -0.94 16.86 -2.75
N LEU A 307 -1.42 17.59 -3.74
CA LEU A 307 -0.88 17.71 -5.09
C LEU A 307 -0.21 19.07 -5.22
N LYS A 308 1.10 19.09 -5.46
CA LYS A 308 1.87 20.34 -5.63
C LYS A 308 2.63 20.37 -6.94
N ARG A 309 3.11 21.54 -7.32
CA ARG A 309 4.05 21.67 -8.44
C ARG A 309 5.44 21.17 -8.02
N GLU A 310 6.09 20.39 -8.89
CA GLU A 310 7.50 20.01 -8.74
C GLU A 310 8.36 21.28 -8.81
N LYS A 311 9.27 21.47 -7.86
CA LYS A 311 10.18 22.63 -7.80
C LYS A 311 11.41 22.42 -8.66
#